data_AF-A0A971KGF6-F1
#
_entry.id   AF-A0A971KGF6-F1
#
_cell.length_a   1.000
_cell.length_b   1.000
_cell.length_c   1.000
_cell.angle_alpha   90.00
_cell.angle_beta   90.00
_cell.angle_gamma   90.00
#
_symmetry.space_group_name_H-M   'P 1'
#
loop_
_entity.id
_entity.type
_entity.pdbx_description
1 polymer ?
#
loop_
_entity_poly.entity_id
_entity_poly.type
_entity_poly.pdbx_seq_one_letter_code
_entity_poly.pdbx_strand_id
1 'polypeptide(L)'
;MKSANPITRLFLLWLVLLIAQPVIAESYKPTEREIQVAVLGIMVAAASTMGARTLQPPVEFSQSRLVIDSTYSDVALVMQQADIGYLREVVLAGPVPPPVQLGLMDLLSRKLNPFSLDYYQYADFIRPQKLQPNEMIVSGTVRALRNLDSYPFRYEGSATLHISGLRFSQPMTLELSFTVPLEGPQALMIIPNVLLANEYDFIHVARTLFKTPK
;
A
#
# COMPACT_ATOMS: atom_id res chain seq x y z
N MET A 1 -22.65 51.40 -35.98
CA MET A 1 -22.29 50.55 -34.82
C MET A 1 -22.82 51.22 -33.55
N LYS A 2 -23.90 50.71 -32.93
CA LYS A 2 -24.46 51.27 -31.69
C LYS A 2 -23.55 50.89 -30.52
N SER A 3 -23.06 51.87 -29.76
CA SER A 3 -22.24 51.60 -28.58
C SER A 3 -23.11 50.91 -27.52
N ALA A 4 -22.61 49.79 -26.98
CA ALA A 4 -23.28 49.09 -25.90
C ALA A 4 -23.39 50.00 -24.67
N ASN A 5 -24.57 50.02 -24.05
CA ASN A 5 -24.93 50.85 -22.91
C ASN A 5 -23.94 50.59 -21.74
N PRO A 6 -23.37 51.61 -21.08
CA PRO A 6 -22.39 51.43 -20.01
C PRO A 6 -22.86 50.50 -18.89
N ILE A 7 -24.16 50.43 -18.63
CA ILE A 7 -24.76 49.55 -17.62
C ILE A 7 -24.63 48.07 -18.00
N THR A 8 -24.81 47.73 -19.28
CA THR A 8 -24.64 46.34 -19.76
C THR A 8 -23.18 45.88 -19.70
N ARG A 9 -22.23 46.81 -19.91
CA ARG A 9 -20.80 46.51 -19.76
C ARG A 9 -20.41 46.26 -18.31
N LEU A 10 -20.96 47.04 -17.37
CA LEU A 10 -20.73 46.85 -15.94
C LEU A 10 -21.30 45.52 -15.43
N PHE A 11 -22.48 45.15 -15.92
CA PHE A 11 -23.14 43.89 -15.58
C PHE A 11 -22.38 42.67 -16.14
N LEU A 12 -21.90 42.75 -17.38
CA LEU A 12 -21.05 41.72 -17.97
C LEU A 12 -19.71 41.56 -17.23
N LEU A 13 -19.10 42.66 -16.80
CA LEU A 13 -17.87 42.63 -15.98
C LEU A 13 -18.10 41.93 -14.64
N TRP A 14 -19.22 42.23 -13.97
CA TRP A 14 -19.62 41.55 -12.73
C TRP A 14 -19.89 40.06 -12.94
N LEU A 15 -20.56 39.69 -14.04
CA LEU A 15 -20.81 38.30 -14.39
C LEU A 15 -19.51 37.54 -14.65
N VAL A 16 -18.57 38.14 -15.40
CA VAL A 16 -17.25 37.55 -15.66
C VAL A 16 -16.44 37.41 -14.36
N LEU A 17 -16.51 38.37 -13.44
CA LEU A 17 -15.87 38.28 -12.12
C LEU A 17 -16.47 37.19 -11.22
N LEU A 18 -17.78 36.94 -11.32
CA LEU A 18 -18.48 35.86 -10.60
C LEU A 18 -18.14 34.47 -11.15
N ILE A 19 -17.91 34.34 -12.47
CA ILE A 19 -17.51 33.08 -13.11
C ILE A 19 -15.99 32.85 -12.99
N ALA A 20 -15.20 33.92 -12.86
CA ALA A 20 -13.75 33.87 -12.74
C ALA A 20 -13.24 33.69 -11.32
N GLN A 21 -14.10 33.42 -10.33
CA GLN A 21 -13.60 32.96 -9.04
C GLN A 21 -12.96 31.58 -9.27
N PRO A 22 -11.64 31.42 -9.08
CA PRO A 22 -11.09 30.09 -8.99
C PRO A 22 -11.80 29.44 -7.80
N VAL A 23 -12.58 28.40 -8.06
CA VAL A 23 -12.92 27.44 -7.02
C VAL A 23 -11.56 26.89 -6.61
N ILE A 24 -10.96 27.48 -5.57
CA ILE A 24 -9.86 26.87 -4.84
C ILE A 24 -10.53 25.68 -4.15
N ALA A 25 -10.71 24.60 -4.91
CA ALA A 25 -11.07 23.32 -4.34
C ALA A 25 -9.90 23.00 -3.42
N GLU A 26 -10.11 23.13 -2.11
CA GLU A 26 -9.15 22.64 -1.14
C GLU A 26 -8.86 21.20 -1.51
N SER A 27 -7.59 20.91 -1.78
CA SER A 27 -7.12 19.54 -2.02
C SER A 27 -7.56 18.70 -0.83
N TYR A 28 -8.34 17.65 -1.08
CA TYR A 28 -8.84 16.78 -0.03
C TYR A 28 -7.69 16.28 0.84
N LYS A 29 -7.74 16.63 2.13
CA LYS A 29 -6.80 16.16 3.14
C LYS A 29 -7.37 14.92 3.85
N PRO A 30 -6.78 13.73 3.67
CA PRO A 30 -7.24 12.54 4.36
C PRO A 30 -7.05 12.66 5.89
N THR A 31 -7.87 11.93 6.63
CA THR A 31 -7.72 11.82 8.08
C THR A 31 -6.61 10.83 8.46
N GLU A 32 -6.03 10.97 9.65
CA GLU A 32 -5.02 10.00 10.13
C GLU A 32 -5.55 8.56 10.15
N ARG A 33 -6.83 8.38 10.45
CA ARG A 33 -7.49 7.06 10.44
C ARG A 33 -7.55 6.47 9.04
N GLU A 34 -7.90 7.27 8.03
CA GLU A 34 -7.87 6.84 6.63
C GLU A 34 -6.45 6.43 6.22
N ILE A 35 -5.42 7.18 6.63
CA ILE A 35 -4.01 6.83 6.38
C ILE A 35 -3.61 5.53 7.08
N GLN A 36 -4.01 5.33 8.34
CA GLN A 36 -3.76 4.07 9.05
C GLN A 36 -4.37 2.88 8.33
N VAL A 37 -5.64 3.00 7.91
CA VAL A 37 -6.34 1.95 7.15
C VAL A 37 -5.62 1.68 5.82
N ALA A 38 -5.20 2.72 5.12
CA ALA A 38 -4.45 2.59 3.87
C ALA A 38 -3.11 1.86 4.05
N VAL A 39 -2.29 2.26 5.02
CA VAL A 39 -0.98 1.64 5.27
C VAL A 39 -1.13 0.18 5.70
N LEU A 40 -2.06 -0.10 6.62
CA LEU A 40 -2.37 -1.48 7.04
C LEU A 40 -2.91 -2.30 5.86
N GLY A 41 -3.79 -1.72 5.04
CA GLY A 41 -4.38 -2.38 3.88
C GLY A 41 -3.35 -2.78 2.82
N ILE A 42 -2.28 -1.99 2.64
CA ILE A 42 -1.16 -2.35 1.75
C ILE A 42 -0.44 -3.59 2.28
N MET A 43 -0.22 -3.69 3.59
CA MET A 43 0.36 -4.90 4.19
C MET A 43 -0.56 -6.10 4.05
N VAL A 44 -1.88 -5.90 4.17
CA VAL A 44 -2.87 -6.95 3.90
C VAL A 44 -2.81 -7.39 2.43
N ALA A 45 -2.70 -6.46 1.49
CA ALA A 45 -2.55 -6.76 0.07
C ALA A 45 -1.33 -7.66 -0.18
N ALA A 46 -0.18 -7.31 0.40
CA ALA A 46 1.05 -8.08 0.31
C ALA A 46 0.88 -9.48 0.91
N ALA A 47 0.34 -9.56 2.13
CA ALA A 47 0.10 -10.81 2.83
C ALA A 47 -0.89 -11.72 2.09
N SER A 48 -1.97 -11.16 1.53
CA SER A 48 -2.95 -11.92 0.76
C SER A 48 -2.36 -12.41 -0.57
N THR A 49 -1.60 -11.57 -1.27
CA THR A 49 -0.94 -11.96 -2.52
C THR A 49 0.06 -13.10 -2.30
N MET A 50 0.78 -13.07 -1.19
CA MET A 50 1.69 -14.14 -0.80
C MET A 50 0.97 -15.39 -0.30
N GLY A 51 -0.02 -15.22 0.58
CA GLY A 51 -0.83 -16.32 1.11
C GLY A 51 -1.54 -17.10 0.02
N ALA A 52 -2.04 -16.43 -1.03
CA ALA A 52 -2.67 -17.08 -2.16
C ALA A 52 -1.75 -18.09 -2.89
N ARG A 53 -0.45 -17.80 -2.95
CA ARG A 53 0.55 -18.73 -3.52
C ARG A 53 0.80 -19.97 -2.66
N THR A 54 0.41 -19.93 -1.39
CA THR A 54 0.56 -21.06 -0.46
C THR A 54 -0.66 -21.98 -0.42
N LEU A 55 -1.77 -21.61 -1.07
CA LEU A 55 -2.97 -22.44 -1.19
C LEU A 55 -2.74 -23.68 -2.06
N GLN A 56 -3.67 -24.64 -2.01
CA GLN A 56 -3.65 -25.84 -2.86
C GLN A 56 -4.98 -26.06 -3.60
N PRO A 57 -5.07 -25.76 -4.91
CA PRO A 57 -4.00 -25.25 -5.77
C PRO A 57 -3.63 -23.78 -5.43
N PRO A 58 -2.40 -23.34 -5.76
CA PRO A 58 -2.01 -21.94 -5.65
C PRO A 58 -2.94 -21.04 -6.47
N VAL A 59 -3.28 -19.88 -5.92
CA VAL A 59 -4.09 -18.88 -6.59
C VAL A 59 -3.20 -17.70 -7.00
N GLU A 60 -3.35 -17.27 -8.25
CA GLU A 60 -2.74 -16.05 -8.77
C GLU A 60 -3.82 -15.00 -8.99
N PHE A 61 -3.60 -13.79 -8.46
CA PHE A 61 -4.50 -12.68 -8.69
C PHE A 61 -4.08 -11.90 -9.94
N SER A 62 -5.05 -11.57 -10.79
CA SER A 62 -4.84 -10.67 -11.94
C SER A 62 -4.53 -9.24 -11.50
N GLN A 63 -5.16 -8.79 -10.41
CA GLN A 63 -5.07 -7.42 -9.89
C GLN A 63 -3.92 -7.18 -8.91
N SER A 64 -3.23 -8.22 -8.42
CA SER A 64 -2.14 -8.07 -7.45
C SER A 64 -1.06 -9.13 -7.67
N ARG A 65 0.15 -8.66 -7.98
CA ARG A 65 1.27 -9.53 -8.32
C ARG A 65 2.51 -9.15 -7.53
N LEU A 66 3.16 -10.15 -6.95
CA LEU A 66 4.50 -10.00 -6.41
C LEU A 66 5.55 -10.40 -7.46
N VAL A 67 6.46 -9.49 -7.75
CA VAL A 67 7.61 -9.65 -8.64
C VAL A 67 8.86 -9.67 -7.76
N ILE A 68 9.62 -10.76 -7.81
CA ILE A 68 10.86 -10.94 -7.05
C ILE A 68 11.89 -11.53 -8.02
N ASP A 69 13.11 -10.99 -8.01
CA ASP A 69 14.22 -11.60 -8.74
C ASP A 69 14.82 -12.80 -7.99
N SER A 70 15.60 -13.64 -8.67
CA SER A 70 16.17 -14.85 -8.07
C SER A 70 17.13 -14.58 -6.90
N THR A 71 17.63 -13.35 -6.77
CA THR A 71 18.60 -12.97 -5.74
C THR A 71 17.99 -12.17 -4.59
N TYR A 72 16.69 -11.90 -4.63
CA TYR A 72 15.99 -11.01 -3.71
C TYR A 72 16.61 -9.61 -3.65
N SER A 73 17.23 -9.14 -4.73
CA SER A 73 17.75 -7.78 -4.82
C SER A 73 16.66 -6.77 -5.18
N ASP A 74 15.60 -7.21 -5.84
CA ASP A 74 14.49 -6.36 -6.24
C ASP A 74 13.16 -7.07 -5.97
N VAL A 75 12.31 -6.41 -5.19
CA VAL A 75 11.00 -6.92 -4.78
C VAL A 75 9.97 -5.85 -5.06
N ALA A 76 8.94 -6.19 -5.83
CA ALA A 76 7.84 -5.27 -6.13
C ALA A 76 6.47 -5.94 -5.97
N LEU A 77 5.57 -5.31 -5.21
CA LEU A 77 4.15 -5.61 -5.21
C LEU A 77 3.46 -4.64 -6.17
N VAL A 78 2.97 -5.17 -7.29
CA VAL A 78 2.25 -4.41 -8.31
C VAL A 78 0.76 -4.66 -8.14
N MET A 79 -0.01 -3.58 -8.00
CA MET A 79 -1.46 -3.61 -7.82
C MET A 79 -2.14 -2.83 -8.96
N GLN A 80 -3.17 -3.42 -9.55
CA GLN A 80 -3.96 -2.82 -10.62
C GLN A 80 -5.43 -2.95 -10.25
N GLN A 81 -6.01 -1.87 -9.68
CA GLN A 81 -7.36 -1.88 -9.12
C GLN A 81 -7.61 -3.06 -8.16
N ALA A 82 -6.63 -3.34 -7.31
CA ALA A 82 -6.70 -4.43 -6.36
C ALA A 82 -7.71 -4.14 -5.25
N ASP A 83 -8.80 -4.90 -5.22
CA ASP A 83 -9.73 -4.90 -4.09
C ASP A 83 -9.15 -5.74 -2.94
N ILE A 84 -8.66 -5.06 -1.91
CA ILE A 84 -7.96 -5.69 -0.79
C ILE A 84 -8.90 -6.60 0.02
N GLY A 85 -10.18 -6.24 0.13
CA GLY A 85 -11.18 -7.05 0.81
C GLY A 85 -11.41 -8.38 0.09
N TYR A 86 -11.54 -8.34 -1.24
CA TYR A 86 -11.64 -9.53 -2.08
C TYR A 86 -10.38 -10.41 -2.00
N LEU A 87 -9.18 -9.82 -2.12
CA LEU A 87 -7.91 -10.58 -2.01
C LEU A 87 -7.83 -11.34 -0.68
N ARG A 88 -8.20 -10.66 0.41
CA ARG A 88 -8.27 -11.25 1.74
C ARG A 88 -9.27 -12.40 1.81
N GLU A 89 -10.47 -12.21 1.26
CA GLU A 89 -11.53 -13.22 1.29
C GLU A 89 -11.11 -14.49 0.56
N VAL A 90 -10.54 -14.37 -0.64
CA VAL A 90 -10.08 -15.51 -1.43
C VAL A 90 -9.05 -16.35 -0.67
N VAL A 91 -8.10 -15.69 0.01
CA VAL A 91 -7.08 -16.41 0.79
C VAL A 91 -7.68 -17.14 1.97
N LEU A 92 -8.58 -16.50 2.72
CA LEU A 92 -9.19 -17.08 3.91
C LEU A 92 -10.22 -18.17 3.60
N ALA A 93 -10.89 -18.10 2.46
CA ALA A 93 -11.86 -19.09 1.99
C ALA A 93 -11.22 -20.22 1.17
N GLY A 94 -9.96 -20.05 0.75
CA GLY A 94 -9.25 -21.01 -0.09
C GLY A 94 -8.97 -22.35 0.60
N PRO A 95 -8.76 -23.42 -0.17
CA PRO A 95 -8.36 -24.72 0.35
C PRO A 95 -6.98 -24.63 1.03
N VAL A 96 -6.99 -24.82 2.36
CA VAL A 96 -5.80 -24.77 3.21
C VAL A 96 -4.84 -25.91 2.85
N PRO A 97 -3.53 -25.66 2.71
CA PRO A 97 -2.56 -26.73 2.48
C PRO A 97 -2.54 -27.72 3.66
N PRO A 98 -2.38 -29.03 3.40
CA PRO A 98 -2.24 -30.01 4.47
C PRO A 98 -0.96 -29.73 5.29
N PRO A 99 -0.94 -30.09 6.58
CA PRO A 99 0.26 -29.98 7.39
C PRO A 99 1.41 -30.77 6.75
N VAL A 100 2.49 -30.10 6.41
CA VAL A 100 3.70 -30.75 5.88
C VAL A 100 4.65 -31.01 7.04
N GLN A 101 5.09 -32.26 7.21
CA GLN A 101 6.22 -32.57 8.10
C GLN A 101 7.49 -32.07 7.43
N LEU A 102 8.11 -31.05 8.02
CA LEU A 102 9.33 -30.45 7.50
C LEU A 102 10.54 -31.26 7.94
N GLY A 103 11.35 -31.73 6.99
CA GLY A 103 12.66 -32.27 7.29
C GLY A 103 13.65 -31.17 7.68
N LEU A 104 14.82 -31.55 8.20
CA LEU A 104 15.89 -30.60 8.57
C LEU A 104 16.26 -29.67 7.40
N MET A 105 16.37 -30.22 6.17
CA MET A 105 16.71 -29.44 4.98
C MET A 105 15.60 -28.44 4.59
N ASP A 106 14.34 -28.79 4.82
CA ASP A 106 13.21 -27.88 4.59
C ASP A 106 13.20 -26.74 5.61
N LEU A 107 13.57 -27.04 6.85
CA LEU A 107 13.72 -26.02 7.90
C LEU A 107 14.88 -25.07 7.60
N LEU A 108 16.01 -25.58 7.12
CA LEU A 108 17.18 -24.76 6.73
C LEU A 108 16.90 -23.91 5.50
N SER A 109 16.27 -24.46 4.46
CA SER A 109 15.92 -23.70 3.26
C SER A 109 14.90 -22.59 3.54
N ARG A 110 13.93 -22.82 4.44
CA ARG A 110 13.00 -21.77 4.90
C ARG A 110 13.72 -20.60 5.58
N LYS A 111 14.85 -20.84 6.27
CA LYS A 111 15.65 -19.76 6.88
C LYS A 111 16.38 -18.89 5.86
N LEU A 112 16.60 -19.39 4.65
CA LEU A 112 17.25 -18.66 3.57
C LEU A 112 16.26 -17.86 2.71
N ASN A 113 14.96 -18.17 2.77
CA ASN A 113 13.93 -17.39 2.11
C ASN A 113 13.49 -16.24 3.03
N PRO A 114 13.62 -14.97 2.60
CA PRO A 114 13.14 -13.83 3.40
C PRO A 114 11.61 -13.81 3.57
N PHE A 115 10.88 -14.61 2.80
CA PHE A 115 9.43 -14.71 2.87
C PHE A 115 8.97 -16.02 3.52
N SER A 116 7.88 -15.91 4.28
CA SER A 116 7.21 -17.09 4.83
C SER A 116 6.61 -17.94 3.72
N LEU A 117 6.72 -19.26 3.87
CA LEU A 117 6.02 -20.23 3.03
C LEU A 117 4.85 -20.88 3.78
N ASP A 118 4.49 -20.31 4.94
CA ASP A 118 3.47 -20.84 5.83
C ASP A 118 2.15 -20.08 5.67
N TYR A 119 1.13 -20.78 5.15
CA TYR A 119 -0.23 -20.26 5.02
C TYR A 119 -0.76 -19.66 6.33
N TYR A 120 -0.51 -20.33 7.47
CA TYR A 120 -1.10 -19.93 8.74
C TYR A 120 -0.57 -18.57 9.22
N GLN A 121 0.70 -18.25 8.95
CA GLN A 121 1.26 -16.93 9.28
C GLN A 121 0.55 -15.82 8.51
N TYR A 122 0.27 -16.02 7.23
CA TYR A 122 -0.48 -15.07 6.43
C TYR A 122 -1.94 -14.98 6.88
N ALA A 123 -2.60 -16.12 7.08
CA ALA A 123 -4.00 -16.17 7.50
C ALA A 123 -4.20 -15.49 8.86
N ASP A 124 -3.32 -15.70 9.83
CA ASP A 124 -3.39 -15.10 11.16
C ASP A 124 -3.19 -13.59 11.13
N PHE A 125 -2.32 -13.08 10.25
CA PHE A 125 -2.15 -11.65 10.03
C PHE A 125 -3.39 -11.00 9.36
N ILE A 126 -3.97 -11.66 8.36
CA ILE A 126 -5.06 -11.14 7.53
C ILE A 126 -6.42 -11.20 8.25
N ARG A 127 -6.68 -12.27 9.02
CA ARG A 127 -7.98 -12.54 9.66
C ARG A 127 -8.51 -11.36 10.49
N PRO A 128 -7.74 -10.71 11.39
CA PRO A 128 -8.25 -9.64 12.25
C PRO A 128 -8.55 -8.32 11.54
N GLN A 129 -8.09 -8.14 10.29
CA GLN A 129 -8.13 -6.84 9.59
C GLN A 129 -9.53 -6.47 9.09
N LYS A 130 -10.47 -7.42 9.04
CA LYS A 130 -11.92 -7.26 8.77
C LYS A 130 -12.33 -6.40 7.55
N LEU A 131 -11.42 -6.10 6.63
CA LEU A 131 -11.72 -5.43 5.36
C LEU A 131 -12.69 -6.29 4.53
N GLN A 132 -13.78 -5.65 4.09
CA GLN A 132 -14.78 -6.25 3.19
C GLN A 132 -14.50 -5.88 1.73
N PRO A 133 -15.00 -6.65 0.75
CA PRO A 133 -14.89 -6.28 -0.66
C PRO A 133 -15.38 -4.85 -0.94
N ASN A 134 -14.72 -4.16 -1.86
CA ASN A 134 -14.91 -2.76 -2.26
C ASN A 134 -14.62 -1.70 -1.18
N GLU A 135 -14.21 -2.08 0.02
CA GLU A 135 -13.86 -1.12 1.07
C GLU A 135 -12.55 -0.38 0.77
N MET A 136 -11.62 -1.04 0.10
CA MET A 136 -10.33 -0.48 -0.26
C MET A 136 -9.83 -1.05 -1.59
N ILE A 137 -9.65 -0.17 -2.56
CA ILE A 137 -9.16 -0.47 -3.90
C ILE A 137 -7.83 0.26 -4.07
N VAL A 138 -6.78 -0.45 -4.48
CA VAL A 138 -5.42 0.09 -4.60
C VAL A 138 -4.88 -0.13 -6.01
N SER A 139 -4.27 0.91 -6.57
CA SER A 139 -3.50 0.83 -7.81
C SER A 139 -2.12 1.45 -7.61
N GLY A 140 -1.09 0.85 -8.16
CA GLY A 140 0.27 1.38 -8.09
C GLY A 140 1.29 0.29 -7.76
N THR A 141 2.44 0.68 -7.24
CA THR A 141 3.52 -0.26 -6.95
C THR A 141 4.21 0.10 -5.65
N VAL A 142 4.48 -0.93 -4.84
CA VAL A 142 5.42 -0.88 -3.72
C VAL A 142 6.67 -1.64 -4.15
N ARG A 143 7.83 -1.00 -4.16
CA ARG A 143 9.10 -1.62 -4.57
C ARG A 143 10.15 -1.45 -3.48
N ALA A 144 11.02 -2.44 -3.33
CA ALA A 144 12.15 -2.43 -2.43
C ALA A 144 13.39 -2.96 -3.14
N LEU A 145 14.47 -2.19 -3.10
CA LEU A 145 15.76 -2.51 -3.71
C LEU A 145 16.79 -2.78 -2.62
N ARG A 146 17.52 -3.88 -2.74
CA ARG A 146 18.59 -4.23 -1.80
C ARG A 146 19.82 -3.39 -2.09
N ASN A 147 20.25 -2.61 -1.10
CA ASN A 147 21.48 -1.83 -1.13
C ASN A 147 22.54 -2.53 -0.27
N LEU A 148 23.59 -3.00 -0.93
CA LEU A 148 24.76 -3.65 -0.31
C LEU A 148 26.03 -2.77 -0.38
N ASP A 149 25.95 -1.60 -1.01
CA ASP A 149 27.11 -0.75 -1.31
C ASP A 149 27.62 -0.01 -0.08
N SER A 150 26.77 0.17 0.94
CA SER A 150 27.12 0.88 2.18
C SER A 150 26.59 0.13 3.39
N TYR A 151 27.46 -0.13 4.37
CA TYR A 151 27.05 -0.66 5.67
C TYR A 151 26.23 0.39 6.43
N PRO A 152 25.10 0.01 7.07
CA PRO A 152 24.52 -1.33 7.14
C PRO A 152 23.75 -1.70 5.87
N PHE A 153 23.80 -2.99 5.52
CA PHE A 153 23.02 -3.56 4.42
C PHE A 153 21.53 -3.42 4.70
N ARG A 154 20.77 -3.02 3.67
CA ARG A 154 19.36 -2.65 3.83
C ARG A 154 18.58 -2.80 2.54
N TYR A 155 17.27 -2.88 2.64
CA TYR A 155 16.39 -2.53 1.53
C TYR A 155 16.01 -1.05 1.59
N GLU A 156 15.98 -0.39 0.45
CA GLU A 156 15.42 0.94 0.24
C GLU A 156 14.12 0.79 -0.56
N GLY A 157 13.02 1.16 0.09
CA GLY A 157 11.67 0.98 -0.42
C GLY A 157 11.00 2.29 -0.79
N SER A 158 10.17 2.24 -1.83
CA SER A 158 9.31 3.34 -2.24
C SER A 158 7.98 2.83 -2.78
N ALA A 159 6.94 3.64 -2.65
CA ALA A 159 5.65 3.36 -3.22
C ALA A 159 4.93 4.64 -3.64
N THR A 160 4.22 4.55 -4.75
CA THR A 160 3.22 5.54 -5.18
C THR A 160 1.95 4.78 -5.49
N LEU A 161 0.90 5.07 -4.74
CA LEU A 161 -0.33 4.29 -4.72
C LEU A 161 -1.54 5.20 -4.82
N HIS A 162 -2.44 4.91 -5.73
CA HIS A 162 -3.76 5.50 -5.78
C HIS A 162 -4.73 4.61 -5.00
N ILE A 163 -5.43 5.21 -4.03
CA ILE A 163 -6.29 4.51 -3.08
C ILE A 163 -7.70 5.09 -3.15
N SER A 164 -8.68 4.22 -3.26
CA SER A 164 -10.10 4.55 -3.25
C SER A 164 -10.92 3.45 -2.55
N GLY A 165 -12.24 3.63 -2.45
CA GLY A 165 -13.14 2.64 -1.85
C GLY A 165 -14.01 3.21 -0.74
N LEU A 166 -14.90 2.39 -0.18
CA LEU A 166 -15.93 2.81 0.76
C LEU A 166 -15.40 3.30 2.12
N ARG A 167 -14.13 3.02 2.44
CA ARG A 167 -13.48 3.47 3.68
C ARG A 167 -12.95 4.91 3.63
N PHE A 168 -12.92 5.51 2.45
CA PHE A 168 -12.31 6.82 2.22
C PHE A 168 -13.37 7.81 1.77
N SER A 169 -13.28 9.03 2.29
CA SER A 169 -14.22 10.10 1.94
C SER A 169 -14.07 10.53 0.47
N GLN A 170 -12.83 10.51 -0.04
CA GLN A 170 -12.50 10.69 -1.45
C GLN A 170 -11.27 9.84 -1.82
N PRO A 171 -11.02 9.58 -3.11
CA PRO A 171 -9.76 8.98 -3.55
C PRO A 171 -8.55 9.82 -3.12
N MET A 172 -7.44 9.15 -2.87
CA MET A 172 -6.18 9.80 -2.49
C MET A 172 -4.97 9.12 -3.15
N THR A 173 -3.89 9.88 -3.30
CA THR A 173 -2.58 9.37 -3.69
C THR A 173 -1.68 9.30 -2.47
N LEU A 174 -1.17 8.11 -2.18
CA LEU A 174 -0.24 7.82 -1.10
C LEU A 174 1.16 7.66 -1.67
N GLU A 175 2.11 8.41 -1.12
CA GLU A 175 3.54 8.28 -1.41
C GLU A 175 4.26 7.84 -0.14
N LEU A 176 5.04 6.77 -0.23
CA LEU A 176 5.75 6.19 0.90
C LEU A 176 7.20 5.94 0.49
N SER A 177 8.14 6.21 1.40
CA SER A 177 9.47 5.62 1.33
C SER A 177 9.89 5.06 2.68
N PHE A 178 10.68 4.00 2.67
CA PHE A 178 11.08 3.28 3.87
C PHE A 178 12.43 2.58 3.69
N THR A 179 13.00 2.18 4.81
CA THR A 179 14.22 1.37 4.86
C THR A 179 13.95 0.12 5.67
N VAL A 180 14.48 -1.03 5.24
CA VAL A 180 14.48 -2.26 6.04
C VAL A 180 15.91 -2.71 6.27
N PRO A 181 16.49 -2.52 7.48
CA PRO A 181 17.81 -3.02 7.80
C PRO A 181 17.85 -4.55 7.68
N LEU A 182 18.94 -5.09 7.14
CA LEU A 182 19.17 -6.53 7.08
C LEU A 182 19.91 -7.06 8.31
N GLU A 183 20.49 -6.16 9.09
CA GLU A 183 21.40 -6.48 10.18
C GLU A 183 21.15 -5.57 11.39
N GLY A 184 21.67 -5.99 12.54
CA GLY A 184 21.59 -5.24 13.79
C GLY A 184 20.25 -5.38 14.54
N PRO A 185 20.06 -4.60 15.61
CA PRO A 185 18.89 -4.71 16.49
C PRO A 185 17.55 -4.41 15.81
N GLN A 186 17.60 -3.74 14.66
CA GLN A 186 16.43 -3.35 13.88
C GLN A 186 16.22 -4.18 12.61
N ALA A 187 16.95 -5.30 12.49
CA ALA A 187 16.86 -6.17 11.33
C ALA A 187 15.41 -6.57 11.04
N LEU A 188 15.05 -6.51 9.75
CA LEU A 188 13.73 -6.86 9.20
C LEU A 188 12.55 -5.97 9.61
N MET A 189 12.81 -4.85 10.30
CA MET A 189 11.77 -3.87 10.60
C MET A 189 11.67 -2.80 9.53
N ILE A 190 10.44 -2.35 9.25
CA ILE A 190 10.17 -1.25 8.35
C ILE A 190 10.41 0.07 9.10
N ILE A 191 11.37 0.86 8.63
CA ILE A 191 11.64 2.21 9.12
C ILE A 191 11.08 3.20 8.11
N PRO A 192 9.96 3.89 8.39
CA PRO A 192 9.38 4.84 7.45
C PRO A 192 10.23 6.11 7.38
N ASN A 193 10.50 6.56 6.16
CA ASN A 193 11.26 7.78 5.88
C ASN A 193 10.31 8.92 5.47
N VAL A 194 9.36 8.64 4.59
CA VAL A 194 8.34 9.58 4.09
C VAL A 194 6.99 8.88 4.04
N LEU A 195 5.93 9.59 4.42
CA LEU A 195 4.55 9.19 4.15
C LEU A 195 3.74 10.45 3.81
N LEU A 196 3.42 10.64 2.54
CA LEU A 196 2.56 11.72 2.06
C LEU A 196 1.23 11.16 1.58
N ALA A 197 0.15 11.90 1.82
CA ALA A 197 -1.14 11.62 1.21
C ALA A 197 -1.75 12.91 0.65
N ASN A 198 -1.94 12.96 -0.66
CA ASN A 198 -2.29 14.20 -1.38
C ASN A 198 -1.38 15.36 -0.97
N GLU A 199 -0.06 15.12 -0.96
CA GLU A 199 0.99 16.09 -0.59
C GLU A 199 1.07 16.47 0.91
N TYR A 200 0.12 16.02 1.75
CA TYR A 200 0.18 16.24 3.20
C TYR A 200 1.05 15.19 3.90
N ASP A 201 1.89 15.64 4.84
CA ASP A 201 2.77 14.76 5.62
C ASP A 201 2.04 14.03 6.76
N PHE A 202 2.19 12.70 6.78
CA PHE A 202 1.66 11.77 7.77
C PHE A 202 2.75 10.84 8.34
N ILE A 203 4.03 11.22 8.28
CA ILE A 203 5.13 10.39 8.78
C ILE A 203 4.95 9.95 10.25
N HIS A 204 4.27 10.75 11.07
CA HIS A 204 3.94 10.41 12.46
C HIS A 204 3.02 9.20 12.57
N VAL A 205 2.09 9.03 11.62
CA VAL A 205 1.21 7.86 11.53
C VAL A 205 2.05 6.62 11.22
N ALA A 206 2.92 6.69 10.21
CA ALA A 206 3.80 5.57 9.85
C ALA A 206 4.70 5.13 11.01
N ARG A 207 5.36 6.09 11.68
CA ARG A 207 6.21 5.82 12.84
C ARG A 207 5.45 5.21 14.01
N THR A 208 4.15 5.50 14.12
CA THR A 208 3.30 4.90 15.16
C THR A 208 2.93 3.46 14.83
N LEU A 209 2.70 3.15 13.56
CA LEU A 209 2.38 1.81 13.08
C LEU A 209 3.60 0.87 13.12
N PHE A 210 4.78 1.37 12.74
CA PHE A 210 6.01 0.58 12.64
C PHE A 210 6.97 0.77 13.82
N LYS A 211 6.44 0.94 15.03
CA LYS A 211 7.29 1.13 16.22
C LYS A 211 8.21 -0.08 16.41
N THR A 212 9.50 0.21 16.58
CA THR A 212 10.49 -0.75 17.08
C THR A 212 10.01 -1.32 18.41
N PRO A 213 9.92 -2.66 18.57
CA PRO A 213 9.72 -3.27 19.88
C PRO A 213 10.79 -2.72 20.85
N LYS A 214 10.36 -2.29 22.02
CA LYS A 214 11.28 -1.84 23.08
C LYS A 214 12.03 -3.01 23.69
#